data_AF-A0A1Q8CLI2-F1
#
_entry.id   AF-A0A1Q8CLI2-F1
#
_cell.length_a   1.000
_cell.length_b   1.000
_cell.length_c   1.000
_cell.angle_alpha   90.00
_cell.angle_beta   90.00
_cell.angle_gamma   90.00
#
_symmetry.space_group_name_H-M   'P 1'
#
loop_
_entity.id
_entity.type
_entity.pdbx_description
1 polymer ?
#
loop_
_entity_poly.entity_id
_entity_poly.type
_entity_poly.pdbx_seq_one_letter_code
_entity_poly.pdbx_strand_id
1 'polypeptide(L)'
;MAGTTVPANSAVVHAVETNNVAGYLVTVQGHTANLASGPENADPVPIGALAVRGPGTAQFTPLNSARPVTVYSTPVPSAEGGDELRDDYRIGVPFVAGNTYSATLDYVASAL
;
A
#
# COMPACT_ATOMS: atom_id res chain seq x y z
N MET A 1 8.63 -25.59 -6.08
CA MET A 1 7.36 -24.94 -6.46
C MET A 1 7.55 -23.45 -6.28
N ALA A 2 7.31 -22.64 -7.31
CA ALA A 2 7.69 -21.23 -7.38
C ALA A 2 6.45 -20.32 -7.30
N GLY A 3 6.59 -19.16 -6.65
CA GLY A 3 5.63 -18.05 -6.69
C GLY A 3 4.34 -18.29 -5.92
N THR A 4 4.28 -17.89 -4.65
CA THR A 4 3.02 -17.83 -3.91
C THR A 4 2.50 -16.40 -3.92
N THR A 5 1.25 -16.22 -4.35
CA THR A 5 0.54 -14.95 -4.14
C THR A 5 -0.24 -15.02 -2.84
N VAL A 6 0.04 -14.12 -1.92
CA VAL A 6 -0.68 -14.01 -0.64
C VAL A 6 -1.55 -12.75 -0.67
N PRO A 7 -2.90 -12.89 -0.72
CA PRO A 7 -3.81 -11.75 -0.62
C PRO A 7 -4.13 -11.40 0.84
N ALA A 8 -4.32 -10.12 1.13
CA ALA A 8 -4.86 -9.60 2.37
C ALA A 8 -5.88 -8.50 2.07
N ASN A 9 -7.16 -8.79 2.29
CA ASN A 9 -8.24 -7.84 2.03
C ASN A 9 -8.43 -6.91 3.23
N SER A 10 -8.66 -5.62 2.98
CA SER A 10 -8.79 -4.57 4.01
C SER A 10 -7.66 -4.64 5.04
N ALA A 11 -6.44 -4.87 4.58
CA ALA A 11 -5.27 -5.04 5.44
C ALA A 11 -4.91 -3.73 6.15
N VAL A 12 -5.26 -2.60 5.53
CA VAL A 12 -5.14 -1.27 6.13
C VAL A 12 -6.50 -0.59 6.08
N VAL A 13 -6.95 -0.10 7.25
CA VAL A 13 -8.13 0.74 7.40
C VAL A 13 -7.68 2.07 8.01
N HIS A 14 -8.04 3.18 7.38
CA HIS A 14 -7.71 4.51 7.87
C HIS A 14 -8.86 5.49 7.58
N ALA A 15 -8.96 6.54 8.40
CA ALA A 15 -9.94 7.60 8.21
C ALA A 15 -9.24 8.87 7.72
N VAL A 16 -9.83 9.53 6.73
CA VAL A 16 -9.37 10.85 6.26
C VAL A 16 -10.44 11.89 6.57
N GLU A 17 -10.05 12.91 7.32
CA GLU A 17 -10.90 14.05 7.63
C GLU A 17 -10.34 15.31 6.96
N THR A 18 -11.14 15.94 6.10
CA THR A 18 -10.78 17.19 5.44
C THR A 18 -12.02 17.96 5.02
N ASN A 19 -12.00 19.27 5.26
CA ASN A 19 -13.02 20.19 4.80
C ASN A 19 -12.64 20.91 3.49
N ASN A 20 -11.54 20.51 2.84
CA ASN A 20 -11.11 21.15 1.61
C ASN A 20 -12.13 20.90 0.49
N VAL A 21 -12.68 21.99 -0.06
CA VAL A 21 -13.69 21.98 -1.12
C VAL A 21 -13.18 21.43 -2.46
N ALA A 22 -11.87 21.46 -2.68
CA ALA A 22 -11.24 20.82 -3.84
C ALA A 22 -11.07 19.30 -3.66
N GLY A 23 -11.37 18.80 -2.45
CA GLY A 23 -11.23 17.41 -2.07
C GLY A 23 -9.83 17.04 -1.62
N TYR A 24 -9.48 15.76 -1.81
CA TYR A 24 -8.22 15.22 -1.34
C TYR A 24 -7.81 13.97 -2.12
N LEU A 25 -6.55 13.59 -1.94
CA LEU A 25 -6.01 12.33 -2.42
C LEU A 25 -5.24 11.63 -1.30
N VAL A 26 -5.19 10.31 -1.38
CA VAL A 26 -4.35 9.48 -0.52
C VAL A 26 -3.36 8.72 -1.38
N THR A 27 -2.10 8.78 -0.98
CA THR A 27 -1.04 8.01 -1.59
C THR A 27 -0.39 7.07 -0.60
N VAL A 28 0.20 6.00 -1.12
CA VAL A 28 1.02 5.06 -0.37
C VAL A 28 2.37 4.88 -1.04
N GLN A 29 3.43 4.80 -0.25
CA GLN A 29 4.79 4.61 -0.72
C GLN A 29 5.54 3.63 0.18
N GLY A 30 6.40 2.80 -0.39
CA GLY A 30 7.31 1.99 0.42
C GLY A 30 8.46 2.82 0.95
N HIS A 31 8.84 2.62 2.21
CA HIS A 31 9.98 3.34 2.78
C HIS A 31 11.33 2.89 2.17
N THR A 32 11.43 1.61 1.80
CA THR A 32 12.64 0.98 1.28
C THR A 32 12.39 0.28 -0.06
N ALA A 33 13.43 0.16 -0.88
CA ALA A 33 13.35 -0.49 -2.19
C ALA A 33 13.14 -2.01 -2.12
N ASN A 34 13.52 -2.63 -1.00
CA ASN A 34 13.34 -4.05 -0.71
C ASN A 34 12.65 -4.22 0.64
N LEU A 35 11.92 -5.31 0.81
CA LEU A 35 11.43 -5.75 2.11
C LEU A 35 12.61 -6.16 2.99
N ALA A 36 12.55 -5.81 4.26
CA ALA A 36 13.50 -6.23 5.28
C ALA A 36 13.27 -7.72 5.61
N SER A 37 14.34 -8.49 5.67
CA SER A 37 14.33 -9.90 6.07
C SER A 37 15.01 -10.07 7.43
N GLY A 38 14.69 -11.15 8.13
CA GLY A 38 15.40 -11.54 9.35
C GLY A 38 16.88 -11.87 9.09
N PRO A 39 17.74 -11.85 10.12
CA PRO A 39 19.21 -11.99 9.98
C PRO A 39 19.67 -13.31 9.36
N GLU A 40 18.83 -14.34 9.38
CA GLU A 40 19.12 -15.67 8.85
C GLU A 40 18.96 -15.77 7.32
N ASN A 41 18.43 -14.74 6.65
CA ASN A 41 18.27 -14.72 5.20
C ASN A 41 18.48 -13.31 4.62
N ALA A 42 19.34 -13.18 3.61
CA ALA A 42 19.64 -11.92 2.92
C ALA A 42 18.96 -11.81 1.53
N ASP A 43 18.15 -12.79 1.12
CA ASP A 43 17.50 -12.77 -0.19
C ASP A 43 16.58 -11.54 -0.33
N PRO A 44 16.84 -10.63 -1.28
CA PRO A 44 16.05 -9.41 -1.40
C PRO A 44 14.70 -9.70 -2.07
N VAL A 45 13.62 -9.26 -1.43
CA VAL A 45 12.29 -9.17 -2.06
C VAL A 45 12.04 -7.70 -2.40
N PRO A 46 11.98 -7.31 -3.69
CA PRO A 46 11.72 -5.92 -4.07
C PRO A 46 10.36 -5.44 -3.56
N ILE A 47 10.24 -4.16 -3.17
CA ILE A 47 8.96 -3.59 -2.72
C ILE A 47 7.88 -3.66 -3.80
N GLY A 48 8.27 -3.65 -5.07
CA GLY A 48 7.34 -3.85 -6.20
C GLY A 48 6.71 -5.25 -6.27
N ALA A 49 7.17 -6.21 -5.47
CA ALA A 49 6.48 -7.48 -5.29
C ALA A 49 5.20 -7.33 -4.46
N LEU A 50 5.14 -6.31 -3.59
CA LEU A 50 3.95 -5.90 -2.85
C LEU A 50 3.15 -4.93 -3.72
N ALA A 51 1.87 -5.23 -3.90
CA ALA A 51 0.95 -4.40 -4.66
C ALA A 51 -0.26 -4.04 -3.81
N VAL A 52 -0.74 -2.83 -3.99
CA VAL A 52 -1.86 -2.24 -3.26
C VAL A 52 -3.03 -2.01 -4.20
N ARG A 53 -4.24 -2.02 -3.66
CA ARG A 53 -5.45 -1.65 -4.37
C ARG A 53 -6.35 -0.87 -3.42
N GLY A 54 -6.71 0.33 -3.84
CA GLY A 54 -7.59 1.20 -3.06
C GLY A 54 -9.07 0.86 -3.20
N PRO A 55 -9.93 1.51 -2.40
CA PRO A 55 -11.35 1.18 -2.33
C PRO A 55 -12.05 1.40 -3.67
N GLY A 56 -12.92 0.47 -4.05
CA GLY A 56 -13.69 0.53 -5.30
C GLY A 56 -12.87 0.24 -6.56
N THR A 57 -11.57 0.01 -6.47
CA THR A 57 -10.72 -0.33 -7.61
C THR A 57 -10.58 -1.84 -7.77
N ALA A 58 -10.42 -2.33 -9.00
CA ALA A 58 -10.25 -3.76 -9.28
C ALA A 58 -8.77 -4.16 -9.44
N GLN A 59 -7.93 -3.23 -9.91
CA GLN A 59 -6.55 -3.48 -10.27
C GLN A 59 -5.59 -3.20 -9.11
N PHE A 60 -4.69 -4.14 -8.85
CA PHE A 60 -3.58 -3.93 -7.92
C PHE A 60 -2.41 -3.23 -8.64
N THR A 61 -1.87 -2.21 -8.00
CA THR A 61 -0.71 -1.44 -8.47
C THR A 61 0.50 -1.79 -7.62
N PRO A 62 1.63 -2.20 -8.23
CA PRO A 62 2.89 -2.44 -7.52
C PRO A 62 3.36 -1.20 -6.78
N LEU A 63 3.85 -1.38 -5.55
CA LEU A 63 4.43 -0.30 -4.77
C LEU A 63 5.81 0.09 -5.27
N ASN A 64 6.22 1.29 -4.90
CA ASN A 64 7.52 1.84 -5.24
C ASN A 64 8.06 2.64 -4.05
N SER A 65 9.38 2.67 -3.88
CA SER A 65 10.02 3.40 -2.79
C SER A 65 10.48 4.81 -3.16
N ALA A 66 10.49 5.15 -4.44
CA ALA A 66 10.87 6.45 -4.97
C ALA A 66 9.67 7.27 -5.48
N ARG A 67 8.52 6.62 -5.70
CA ARG A 67 7.31 7.28 -6.22
C ARG A 67 6.08 6.82 -5.44
N PRO A 68 5.29 7.74 -4.87
CA PRO A 68 4.03 7.39 -4.23
C PRO A 68 3.02 6.88 -5.26
N VAL A 69 2.21 5.91 -4.86
CA VAL A 69 1.08 5.36 -5.61
C VAL A 69 -0.21 5.95 -5.06
N THR A 70 -1.01 6.61 -5.89
CA THR A 70 -2.34 7.08 -5.46
C THR A 70 -3.29 5.90 -5.32
N VAL A 71 -3.87 5.75 -4.12
CA VAL A 71 -4.84 4.69 -3.81
C VAL A 71 -6.26 5.21 -3.72
N TYR A 72 -6.43 6.51 -3.44
CA TYR A 72 -7.72 7.15 -3.42
C TYR A 72 -7.62 8.61 -3.86
N SER A 73 -8.65 9.11 -4.51
CA SER A 73 -8.81 10.53 -4.82
C SER A 73 -10.29 10.85 -4.96
N THR A 74 -10.69 11.96 -4.37
CA THR A 74 -12.05 12.47 -4.46
C THR A 74 -12.02 13.98 -4.66
N PRO A 75 -12.89 14.54 -5.52
CA PRO A 75 -12.96 15.98 -5.77
C PRO A 75 -13.86 16.72 -4.77
N VAL A 76 -14.25 16.08 -3.67
CA VAL A 76 -15.13 16.67 -2.64
C VAL A 76 -14.49 16.51 -1.25
N PRO A 77 -14.85 17.37 -0.27
CA PRO A 77 -14.48 17.16 1.13
C PRO A 77 -14.86 15.76 1.63
N SER A 78 -14.22 15.32 2.70
CA SER A 78 -14.67 14.10 3.39
C SER A 78 -16.06 14.31 3.98
N ALA A 79 -16.78 13.21 4.24
CA ALA A 79 -18.01 13.25 5.02
C ALA A 79 -17.77 13.80 6.44
N GLU A 80 -18.85 14.22 7.11
CA GLU A 80 -18.82 14.52 8.54
C GLU A 80 -18.42 13.25 9.31
N GLY A 81 -17.34 13.31 10.08
CA GLY A 81 -16.74 12.14 10.74
C GLY A 81 -15.67 11.41 9.91
N GLY A 82 -15.33 11.93 8.73
CA GLY A 82 -14.28 11.41 7.86
C GLY A 82 -14.72 10.29 6.94
N ASP A 83 -13.89 10.03 5.94
CA ASP A 83 -14.08 8.93 5.00
C ASP A 83 -13.22 7.74 5.42
N GLU A 84 -13.86 6.61 5.71
CA GLU A 84 -13.17 5.35 5.98
C GLU A 84 -12.70 4.71 4.66
N LEU A 85 -11.38 4.57 4.52
CA LEU A 85 -10.74 3.98 3.37
C LEU A 85 -10.12 2.63 3.74
N ARG A 86 -10.31 1.65 2.86
CA ARG A 86 -9.83 0.28 3.04
C ARG A 86 -8.99 -0.10 1.83
N ASP A 87 -7.74 -0.45 2.08
CA ASP A 87 -6.84 -0.92 1.04
C ASP A 87 -6.61 -2.42 1.14
N ASP A 88 -6.63 -3.07 -0.01
CA ASP A 88 -6.22 -4.46 -0.15
C ASP A 88 -4.76 -4.54 -0.57
N TYR A 89 -4.10 -5.59 -0.11
CA TYR A 89 -2.72 -5.89 -0.46
C TYR A 89 -2.58 -7.27 -1.03
N ARG A 90 -1.63 -7.44 -1.94
CA ARG A 90 -1.15 -8.74 -2.36
C ARG A 90 0.35 -8.71 -2.53
N ILE A 91 1.02 -9.81 -2.20
CA ILE A 91 2.44 -9.97 -2.47
C ILE A 91 2.69 -11.19 -3.34
N GLY A 92 3.47 -11.02 -4.40
CA GLY A 92 4.03 -12.12 -5.18
C GLY A 92 5.40 -12.46 -4.65
N VAL A 93 5.51 -13.47 -3.78
CA VAL A 93 6.80 -13.83 -3.16
C VAL A 93 7.67 -14.55 -4.21
N PRO A 94 8.84 -13.99 -4.58
CA PRO A 94 9.77 -14.65 -5.51
C PRO A 94 10.39 -15.89 -4.86
N PHE A 95 11.23 -16.62 -5.61
CA PHE A 95 11.93 -17.76 -5.04
C PHE A 95 13.04 -17.26 -4.08
N VAL A 96 12.74 -17.28 -2.80
CA VAL A 96 13.61 -16.85 -1.70
C VAL A 96 13.52 -17.86 -0.56
N ALA A 97 14.54 -17.93 0.29
CA ALA A 97 14.48 -18.82 1.45
C ALA A 97 13.34 -18.42 2.42
N GLY A 98 12.76 -19.41 3.10
CA GLY A 98 11.65 -19.18 4.03
C GLY A 98 12.07 -18.27 5.17
N ASN A 99 11.51 -17.06 5.24
CA ASN A 99 11.73 -16.10 6.31
C ASN A 99 10.53 -15.13 6.40
N THR A 100 10.50 -14.28 7.41
CA THR A 100 9.61 -13.13 7.50
C THR A 100 10.21 -11.97 6.72
N TYR A 101 9.42 -11.43 5.79
CA TYR A 101 9.75 -10.25 5.00
C TYR A 101 8.78 -9.13 5.36
N SER A 102 9.30 -8.00 5.83
CA SER A 102 8.51 -6.86 6.29
C SER A 102 8.85 -5.58 5.50
N ALA A 103 7.90 -4.66 5.44
CA ALA A 103 8.11 -3.33 4.88
C ALA A 103 7.32 -2.30 5.70
N THR A 104 7.84 -1.09 5.74
CA THR A 104 7.12 0.09 6.23
C THR A 104 6.52 0.82 5.05
N LEU A 105 5.24 1.16 5.15
CA LEU A 105 4.50 1.91 4.13
C LEU A 105 4.08 3.26 4.71
N ASP A 106 4.37 4.32 3.97
CA ASP A 106 3.99 5.69 4.30
C ASP A 106 2.69 6.02 3.57
N TYR A 107 1.66 6.34 4.34
CA TYR A 107 0.37 6.82 3.84
C TYR A 107 0.28 8.33 3.99
N VAL A 108 0.05 9.02 2.89
CA VAL A 108 -0.02 10.49 2.85
C VAL A 108 -1.36 10.91 2.27
N ALA A 109 -2.20 11.52 3.12
CA ALA A 109 -3.38 12.26 2.72
C ALA A 109 -2.97 13.71 2.40
N SER A 110 -3.39 14.21 1.24
CA SER A 110 -3.11 15.58 0.79
C SER A 110 -4.40 16.24 0.32
N ALA A 111 -4.64 17.45 0.81
CA ALA A 111 -5.73 18.29 0.34
C ALA A 111 -5.40 18.82 -1.08
N LEU A 112 -6.39 18.92 -1.94
CA LEU A 112 -6.23 19.31 -3.35
C LEU A 112 -6.31 20.83 -3.61
#